data_AF-A0A7Y2I705-F1
#
_entry.id   AF-A0A7Y2I705-F1
#
_cell.length_a   1.000
_cell.length_b   1.000
_cell.length_c   1.000
_cell.angle_alpha   90.00
_cell.angle_beta   90.00
_cell.angle_gamma   90.00
#
_symmetry.space_group_name_H-M   'P 1'
#
loop_
_entity.id
_entity.type
_entity.pdbx_description
1 polymer ?
#
loop_
_entity_poly.entity_id
_entity_poly.type
_entity_poly.pdbx_seq_one_letter_code
_entity_poly.pdbx_strand_id
1 'polypeptide(L)' 'MKVKASDAQRAVAILKKDFIKTTGLSEDDLSVAEAIFSVEAETVVCPACSTRFKPELRSCPECSLEFGL' A
#
# COMPACT_ATOMS: atom_id res chain seq x y z
N MET A 1 15.10 -33.42 -10.13
CA MET A 1 14.13 -32.82 -9.18
C MET A 1 12.98 -32.25 -9.99
N LYS A 2 11.76 -32.79 -9.87
CA LYS A 2 10.55 -32.24 -10.53
C LYS A 2 9.54 -31.91 -9.44
N VAL A 3 9.27 -30.63 -9.26
CA VAL A 3 8.27 -30.13 -8.32
C VAL A 3 6.88 -30.39 -8.91
N LYS A 4 5.93 -30.89 -8.12
CA LYS A 4 4.56 -31.12 -8.62
C LYS A 4 3.85 -29.77 -8.74
N ALA A 5 2.98 -29.61 -9.73
CA ALA A 5 2.18 -28.40 -9.88
C ALA A 5 1.33 -28.09 -8.61
N SER A 6 0.93 -29.13 -7.88
CA SER A 6 0.25 -29.01 -6.58
C SER A 6 1.10 -28.33 -5.50
N ASP A 7 2.42 -28.50 -5.55
CA ASP A 7 3.34 -27.93 -4.56
C ASP A 7 3.45 -26.41 -4.78
N ALA A 8 3.41 -25.96 -6.04
CA ALA A 8 3.37 -24.54 -6.38
C ALA A 8 2.10 -23.86 -5.84
N GLN A 9 0.93 -24.48 -6.03
CA GLN A 9 -0.34 -23.97 -5.49
C GLN A 9 -0.32 -23.88 -3.96
N ARG A 10 0.26 -24.89 -3.30
CA ARG A 10 0.38 -24.93 -1.85
C ARG A 10 1.34 -23.86 -1.33
N ALA A 11 2.46 -23.62 -2.02
CA ALA A 11 3.38 -22.54 -1.69
C ALA A 11 2.72 -21.17 -1.83
N VAL A 12 1.97 -20.92 -2.92
CA VAL A 12 1.22 -19.67 -3.10
C VAL A 12 0.21 -19.45 -1.98
N ALA A 13 -0.51 -20.49 -1.55
CA ALA A 13 -1.46 -20.38 -0.44
C ALA A 13 -0.81 -20.02 0.90
N ILE A 14 0.41 -20.51 1.16
CA ILE A 14 1.18 -20.13 2.36
C ILE A 14 1.59 -18.66 2.27
N LEU A 15 2.15 -18.24 1.13
CA LEU A 15 2.58 -16.86 0.93
C LEU A 15 1.43 -15.85 1.05
N LYS A 16 0.25 -16.18 0.50
CA LYS A 16 -0.95 -15.31 0.65
C LYS A 16 -1.37 -15.16 2.12
N LYS A 17 -1.35 -16.24 2.89
CA LYS A 17 -1.69 -16.18 4.33
C LYS A 17 -0.70 -15.34 5.12
N ASP A 18 0.59 -15.50 4.84
CA ASP A 18 1.63 -14.74 5.53
C ASP A 18 1.58 -13.25 5.17
N PHE A 19 1.29 -12.91 3.90
CA PHE A 19 1.06 -11.54 3.47
C PHE A 19 -0.06 -10.88 4.29
N ILE A 20 -1.26 -11.48 4.31
CA ILE A 20 -2.40 -10.94 5.06
C ILE A 20 -2.07 -10.79 6.54
N LYS A 21 -1.43 -11.80 7.14
CA LYS A 21 -1.06 -11.78 8.56
C LYS A 21 -0.09 -10.65 8.91
N THR A 22 0.86 -10.35 8.03
CA THR A 22 1.94 -9.39 8.31
C THR A 22 1.61 -7.95 7.94
N THR A 23 0.81 -7.75 6.89
CA THR A 23 0.44 -6.40 6.42
C THR A 23 -0.94 -5.97 6.89
N GLY A 24 -1.82 -6.93 7.25
CA GLY A 24 -3.22 -6.67 7.52
C GLY A 24 -4.05 -6.37 6.26
N LEU A 25 -3.44 -6.47 5.07
CA LEU A 25 -4.08 -6.15 3.79
C LEU A 25 -4.56 -7.44 3.10
N SER A 26 -5.78 -7.42 2.60
CA SER A 26 -6.31 -8.42 1.66
C SER A 26 -5.97 -8.05 0.21
N GLU A 27 -6.14 -8.99 -0.73
CA GLU A 27 -5.88 -8.73 -2.16
C GLU A 27 -6.77 -7.58 -2.70
N ASP A 28 -7.98 -7.45 -2.17
CA ASP A 28 -8.94 -6.40 -2.56
C ASP A 28 -8.54 -5.01 -2.01
N ASP A 29 -7.81 -4.95 -0.89
CA ASP A 29 -7.36 -3.70 -0.28
C ASP A 29 -6.26 -2.99 -1.11
N LEU A 30 -5.60 -3.72 -2.01
CA LEU A 30 -4.60 -3.14 -2.91
C LEU A 30 -5.22 -2.38 -4.09
N SER A 31 -6.52 -2.54 -4.34
CA SER A 31 -7.24 -1.81 -5.41
C SER A 31 -7.26 -0.29 -5.20
N VAL A 32 -7.06 0.18 -3.96
CA VAL A 32 -7.00 1.60 -3.61
C VAL A 32 -5.57 2.09 -3.36
N ALA A 33 -4.56 1.23 -3.54
CA ALA A 33 -3.16 1.61 -3.31
C ALA A 33 -2.71 2.78 -4.22
N GLU A 34 -3.29 2.89 -5.42
CA GLU A 34 -3.05 3.98 -6.37
C GLU A 34 -3.81 5.28 -6.00
N ALA A 35 -4.77 5.24 -5.07
CA ALA A 35 -5.67 6.36 -4.77
C ALA A 35 -5.19 7.28 -3.62
N ILE A 36 -4.02 7.04 -3.04
CA ILE A 36 -3.59 7.73 -1.81
C ILE A 36 -3.14 9.18 -2.08
N PHE A 37 -2.73 9.50 -3.32
CA PHE A 37 -2.23 10.84 -3.64
C PHE A 37 -2.66 11.29 -5.04
N SER A 38 -3.70 12.13 -5.09
CA SER A 38 -4.06 12.87 -6.32
C SER A 38 -3.47 14.27 -6.24
N VAL A 39 -2.52 14.57 -7.13
CA VAL A 39 -1.89 15.90 -7.25
C VAL A 39 -2.91 16.96 -7.64
N GLU A 40 -4.00 16.54 -8.29
CA GLU A 40 -5.10 17.40 -8.76
C GLU A 40 -6.18 17.63 -7.70
N ALA A 41 -6.12 16.95 -6.55
CA ALA A 41 -7.09 17.12 -5.48
C ALA A 41 -6.89 18.47 -4.78
N GLU A 42 -7.98 19.09 -4.30
CA GLU A 42 -7.90 20.32 -3.51
C GLU A 42 -7.25 20.10 -2.13
N THR A 43 -7.22 18.85 -1.66
CA THR A 43 -6.64 18.46 -0.37
C THR A 43 -6.14 17.01 -0.43
N VAL A 44 -4.98 16.76 0.17
CA VAL A 44 -4.39 15.43 0.31
C VAL A 44 -4.37 15.01 1.79
N VAL A 45 -4.48 13.71 2.04
CA VAL A 45 -4.38 13.11 3.39
C VAL A 45 -3.05 12.39 3.48
N CYS A 46 -2.23 12.72 4.48
CA CYS A 46 -0.99 12.01 4.73
C CYS A 46 -1.28 10.54 5.10
N PRO A 47 -0.74 9.54 4.39
CA PRO A 47 -0.95 8.14 4.72
C PRO A 47 -0.27 7.71 6.03
N ALA A 48 0.78 8.41 6.48
CA ALA A 48 1.49 8.06 7.70
C ALA A 48 0.85 8.62 8.97
N CYS A 49 0.33 9.85 8.93
CA CYS A 49 -0.19 10.53 10.13
C CYS A 49 -1.63 11.03 9.98
N SER A 50 -2.28 10.79 8.85
CA SER A 50 -3.65 11.24 8.54
C SER A 50 -3.88 12.76 8.50
N THR A 51 -2.83 13.58 8.53
CA THR A 51 -2.92 15.04 8.39
C THR A 51 -3.44 15.44 7.01
N ARG A 52 -4.37 16.40 6.96
CA ARG A 52 -4.91 17.00 5.73
C ARG A 52 -4.14 18.27 5.36
N PHE A 53 -3.63 18.37 4.14
CA PHE A 53 -2.86 19.53 3.69
C PHE A 53 -3.02 19.76 2.17
N LYS A 54 -2.50 20.88 1.65
CA LYS A 54 -2.55 21.18 0.20
C LYS A 54 -1.49 20.38 -0.57
N PRO A 55 -1.81 19.82 -1.75
CA PRO A 55 -0.87 19.00 -2.53
C PRO A 55 0.35 19.76 -3.07
N GLU A 56 0.35 21.10 -3.04
CA GLU A 56 1.51 21.93 -3.38
C GLU A 56 2.73 21.66 -2.48
N LEU A 57 2.51 21.12 -1.28
CA LEU A 57 3.57 20.71 -0.37
C LEU A 57 4.03 19.28 -0.72
N ARG A 58 5.27 19.16 -1.19
CA ARG A 58 5.94 17.86 -1.41
C ARG A 58 6.27 17.11 -0.11
N SER A 59 6.01 17.70 1.05
CA SER A 59 6.25 17.07 2.34
C SER A 59 5.10 17.34 3.31
N CYS A 60 4.79 16.36 4.15
CA CYS A 60 3.80 16.53 5.20
C CYS A 60 4.32 17.53 6.25
N PRO A 61 3.56 18.57 6.62
CA PRO A 61 4.01 19.55 7.62
C PRO A 61 4.13 18.98 9.04
N GLU A 62 3.46 17.86 9.34
CA GLU A 62 3.42 17.29 10.69
C GLU A 62 4.44 16.16 10.90
N CYS A 63 4.57 15.26 9.92
CA CYS A 63 5.44 14.07 10.05
C CYS A 63 6.66 14.10 9.13
N SER A 64 6.82 15.15 8.32
CA SER A 64 7.92 15.32 7.38
C SER A 64 8.05 14.21 6.32
N LEU A 65 7.01 13.39 6.14
CA LEU A 65 6.96 12.40 5.06
C LEU A 65 7.00 13.12 3.72
N GLU A 66 7.98 12.78 2.87
CA GLU A 66 8.09 13.31 1.51
C GLU A 66 7.20 12.52 0.54
N PHE A 67 6.52 13.25 -0.34
CA PHE A 67 5.63 12.75 -1.39
C PHE A 67 6.21 13.15 -2.74
N GLY A 68 6.74 12.17 -3.47
CA GLY A 68 7.31 12.37 -4.81
C GLY A 68 8.50 11.45 -5.07
N LEU A 69 8.54 10.90 -6.29
CA LEU A 69 9.74 10.33 -6.93
C LEU A 69 10.61 11.43 -7.52
#